data_AF-A0A7J6XDY8-F1
#
_entry.id   AF-A0A7J6XDY8-F1
#
_cell.length_a   1.000
_cell.length_b   1.000
_cell.length_c   1.000
_cell.angle_alpha   90.00
_cell.angle_beta   90.00
_cell.angle_gamma   90.00
#
_symmetry.space_group_name_H-M   'P 1'
#
loop_
_entity.id
_entity.type
_entity.pdbx_description
1 polymer ?
#
loop_
_entity_poly.entity_id
_entity_poly.type
_entity_poly.pdbx_seq_one_letter_code
_entity_poly.pdbx_strand_id
1 'polypeptide(L)'
;MASNSGSSSDALPLLGPITHFLNVKLDRTNYLLWRSQFIPILHVHDLLDFVDGTNTCPPECVPSTDGETIVSNPAFSSWMKRDQLLLSWLIS
;
A
#
# COMPACT_ATOMS: atom_id res chain seq x y z
N MET A 1 41.43 9.47 -2.98
CA MET A 1 40.52 8.74 -2.07
C MET A 1 39.29 9.61 -1.87
N ALA A 2 38.15 9.23 -2.45
CA ALA A 2 36.80 9.64 -2.04
C ALA A 2 35.84 8.73 -2.83
N SER A 3 35.44 7.63 -2.20
CA SER A 3 34.54 6.65 -2.79
C SER A 3 33.13 7.24 -2.85
N ASN A 4 32.57 7.27 -4.06
CA ASN A 4 31.22 7.68 -4.35
C ASN A 4 30.26 6.63 -3.78
N SER A 5 29.58 6.94 -2.68
CA SER A 5 28.53 6.11 -2.11
C SER A 5 27.31 6.16 -3.01
N GLY A 6 27.29 5.31 -4.04
CA GLY A 6 26.07 5.00 -4.79
C GLY A 6 25.11 4.29 -3.85
N SER A 7 24.12 5.02 -3.34
CA SER A 7 22.94 4.41 -2.74
C SER A 7 22.26 3.61 -3.85
N SER A 8 22.52 2.31 -3.92
CA SER A 8 21.73 1.36 -4.67
C SER A 8 20.34 1.36 -4.07
N SER A 9 19.50 2.28 -4.53
CA SER A 9 18.06 2.12 -4.40
C SER A 9 17.72 0.87 -5.21
N ASP A 10 17.61 -0.26 -4.52
CA ASP A 10 16.96 -1.47 -5.02
C ASP A 10 15.47 -1.13 -5.22
N ALA A 11 15.20 -0.30 -6.22
CA ALA A 11 13.86 0.01 -6.67
C ALA A 11 13.39 -1.24 -7.43
N LEU A 12 12.62 -2.09 -6.75
CA LEU A 12 11.91 -3.17 -7.41
C LEU A 12 11.08 -2.56 -8.55
N PRO A 13 11.30 -2.97 -9.81
CA PRO A 13 10.58 -2.43 -10.94
C PRO A 13 9.20 -3.10 -10.97
N LEU A 14 8.27 -2.64 -10.14
CA LEU A 14 6.92 -3.19 -10.13
C LEU A 14 5.86 -2.08 -10.04
N LEU A 15 5.89 -1.18 -11.02
CA LEU A 15 4.77 -0.28 -11.32
C LEU A 15 4.02 -0.73 -12.59
N GLY A 16 4.10 -2.02 -12.94
CA GLY A 16 3.18 -2.60 -13.91
C GLY A 16 1.79 -2.79 -13.30
N PRO A 17 0.71 -2.80 -14.09
CA PRO A 17 -0.61 -3.16 -13.58
C PRO A 17 -0.54 -4.56 -12.95
N ILE A 18 -0.71 -4.65 -11.63
CA ILE A 18 -0.72 -5.91 -10.88
C ILE A 18 -1.83 -6.84 -11.36
N THR A 19 -2.82 -6.27 -12.03
CA THR A 19 -3.87 -6.95 -12.78
C THR A 19 -3.32 -7.94 -13.81
N HIS A 20 -2.11 -7.74 -14.35
CA HIS A 20 -1.45 -8.72 -15.21
C HIS A 20 -0.83 -9.90 -14.44
N PHE A 21 -0.44 -9.69 -13.18
CA PHE A 21 0.14 -10.72 -12.32
C PHE A 21 -0.95 -11.55 -11.61
N LEU A 22 -2.13 -10.96 -11.41
CA LEU A 22 -3.30 -11.59 -10.81
C LEU A 22 -4.22 -12.16 -11.88
N ASN A 23 -3.85 -13.31 -12.42
CA ASN A 23 -4.73 -14.06 -13.34
C ASN A 23 -5.90 -14.76 -12.61
N VAL A 24 -5.99 -14.63 -11.28
CA VAL A 24 -7.02 -15.22 -10.44
C VAL A 24 -7.82 -14.10 -9.78
N LYS A 25 -9.05 -13.89 -10.24
CA LYS A 25 -10.03 -13.03 -9.57
C LYS A 25 -10.62 -13.76 -8.37
N LEU A 26 -10.79 -13.08 -7.24
CA LEU A 26 -11.37 -13.68 -6.04
C LEU A 26 -12.80 -14.16 -6.32
N ASP A 27 -13.06 -15.44 -6.05
CA ASP A 27 -14.34 -16.12 -6.13
C ASP A 27 -14.54 -16.97 -4.85
N ARG A 28 -15.78 -17.35 -4.56
CA ARG A 28 -16.19 -18.11 -3.38
C ARG A 28 -15.50 -19.46 -3.25
N THR A 29 -14.96 -19.99 -4.35
CA THR A 29 -14.34 -21.32 -4.41
C THR A 29 -12.81 -21.29 -4.47
N ASN A 30 -12.19 -20.12 -4.69
CA ASN A 30 -10.76 -20.03 -5.01
C ASN A 30 -9.94 -19.22 -3.99
N TYR A 31 -10.51 -18.89 -2.83
CA TYR A 31 -9.87 -18.05 -1.80
C TYR A 31 -8.44 -18.49 -1.47
N LEU A 32 -8.18 -19.79 -1.29
CA LEU A 32 -6.83 -20.28 -0.96
C LEU A 32 -5.82 -20.02 -2.07
N LEU A 33 -6.20 -20.25 -3.32
CA LEU A 33 -5.35 -20.01 -4.48
C LEU A 33 -5.12 -18.51 -4.67
N TRP A 34 -6.19 -17.72 -4.63
CA TRP A 34 -6.13 -16.26 -4.68
C TRP A 34 -5.18 -15.72 -3.60
N ARG A 35 -5.38 -16.14 -2.35
CA ARG A 35 -4.57 -15.72 -1.20
C ARG A 35 -3.09 -16.05 -1.37
N SER A 36 -2.77 -17.24 -1.90
CA SER A 36 -1.37 -17.65 -2.12
C SER A 36 -0.64 -16.79 -3.15
N GLN A 37 -1.35 -16.23 -4.13
CA GLN A 37 -0.78 -15.37 -5.17
C GLN A 37 -0.80 -13.89 -4.75
N PHE A 38 -1.85 -13.46 -4.05
CA PHE A 38 -2.06 -12.06 -3.67
C PHE A 38 -1.20 -11.64 -2.46
N ILE A 39 -1.01 -12.50 -1.45
CA ILE A 39 -0.21 -12.15 -0.25
C ILE A 39 1.24 -11.76 -0.58
N PRO A 40 2.00 -12.52 -1.40
CA PRO A 40 3.37 -12.13 -1.76
C PRO A 40 3.43 -10.75 -2.44
N ILE A 41 2.44 -10.43 -3.26
CA ILE A 41 2.32 -9.13 -3.92
C ILE A 41 2.10 -8.03 -2.89
N LEU A 42 1.15 -8.20 -1.97
CA LEU A 42 0.92 -7.23 -0.89
C LEU A 42 2.15 -7.00 -0.02
N HIS A 43 2.93 -8.06 0.25
CA HIS A 43 4.14 -7.97 1.05
C HIS A 43 5.26 -7.18 0.36
N VAL A 44 5.40 -7.31 -0.97
CA VAL A 44 6.38 -6.54 -1.75
C VAL A 44 6.00 -5.06 -1.85
N HIS A 45 4.71 -4.75 -1.71
CA HIS A 45 4.17 -3.39 -1.81
C HIS A 45 3.90 -2.70 -0.47
N ASP A 46 4.22 -3.32 0.66
CA ASP A 46 3.86 -2.82 2.00
C ASP A 46 2.37 -2.47 2.11
N LEU A 47 1.51 -3.36 1.61
CA LEU A 47 0.05 -3.21 1.63
C LEU A 47 -0.67 -4.32 2.41
N LEU A 48 0.07 -5.31 2.92
CA LEU A 48 -0.52 -6.42 3.68
C LEU A 48 -1.17 -5.91 4.97
N ASP A 49 -0.58 -4.89 5.57
CA ASP A 49 -1.04 -4.19 6.76
C ASP A 49 -2.41 -3.49 6.59
N PHE A 50 -2.79 -3.12 5.36
CA PHE A 50 -4.14 -2.64 5.05
C PHE A 50 -5.17 -3.77 5.05
N VAL A 51 -4.77 -4.99 4.67
CA VAL A 51 -5.67 -6.16 4.62
C VAL A 51 -5.82 -6.82 5.98
N ASP A 52 -4.72 -6.95 6.73
CA ASP A 52 -4.71 -7.50 8.09
C ASP A 52 -5.25 -6.50 9.12
N GLY A 53 -5.50 -5.24 8.73
CA GLY A 53 -6.08 -4.20 9.56
C GLY A 53 -5.13 -3.60 10.60
N THR A 54 -3.84 -3.95 10.54
CA THR A 54 -2.82 -3.34 11.40
C THR A 54 -2.56 -1.88 11.04
N ASN A 55 -2.81 -1.48 9.79
CA ASN A 55 -2.73 -0.10 9.33
C ASN A 55 -4.08 0.61 9.45
N THR A 56 -4.35 1.15 10.63
CA THR A 56 -5.60 1.85 10.92
C THR A 56 -5.68 3.19 10.19
N CYS A 57 -6.86 3.53 9.66
CA CYS A 57 -7.12 4.83 9.05
C CYS A 57 -6.79 5.97 10.05
N PRO A 58 -5.80 6.82 9.73
CA PRO A 58 -5.44 7.93 10.61
C PRO A 58 -6.51 9.03 10.53
N PRO A 59 -6.59 9.93 11.54
CA PRO A 59 -7.56 11.03 11.53
C PRO A 59 -7.36 11.94 10.31
N GLU A 60 -8.44 12.37 9.68
CA GLU A 60 -8.40 13.27 8.51
C GLU A 60 -7.80 14.65 8.85
N CYS A 61 -8.07 15.13 10.07
CA CYS A 61 -7.49 16.35 10.59
C CYS A 61 -6.88 16.12 11.97
N VAL A 62 -5.79 16.84 12.25
CA VAL A 62 -5.06 16.80 13.53
C VAL A 62 -4.81 18.23 14.03
N PRO A 63 -4.66 18.44 15.35
CA PRO A 63 -4.26 19.74 15.87
C PRO A 63 -2.91 20.17 15.28
N SER A 64 -2.78 21.44 14.93
CA SER A 64 -1.49 22.04 14.57
C SER A 64 -0.53 21.98 15.76
N THR A 65 0.77 22.14 15.50
CA THR A 65 1.83 22.14 16.52
C THR A 65 1.55 23.16 17.63
N ASP A 66 0.88 24.27 17.29
CA ASP A 66 0.51 25.34 18.21
C ASP A 66 -0.77 25.04 19.01
N GLY A 67 -1.48 23.94 18.71
CA GLY A 67 -2.70 23.49 19.40
C GLY A 67 -3.97 24.32 19.12
N GLU A 68 -3.83 25.48 18.47
CA GLU A 68 -4.93 26.45 18.28
C GLU A 68 -5.75 26.21 17.00
N THR A 69 -5.21 25.48 16.03
CA THR A 69 -5.86 25.24 14.72
C THR A 69 -5.93 23.77 14.37
N ILE A 70 -6.97 23.38 13.64
CA ILE A 70 -7.14 22.02 13.10
C ILE A 70 -6.61 22.03 11.66
N VAL A 71 -5.68 21.14 11.34
CA VAL A 71 -5.01 21.06 10.04
C VAL A 71 -5.22 19.68 9.43
N SER A 72 -5.29 19.59 8.10
CA SER A 72 -5.39 18.32 7.38
C SER A 72 -4.17 17.44 7.64
N ASN A 73 -4.41 16.16 7.89
CA ASN A 73 -3.38 15.18 8.16
C ASN A 73 -2.77 14.63 6.85
N PRO A 74 -1.49 14.89 6.56
CA PRO A 74 -0.84 14.31 5.39
C PRO A 74 -0.74 12.77 5.45
N ALA A 75 -0.76 12.18 6.64
CA ALA A 75 -0.80 10.72 6.81
C ALA A 75 -2.13 10.14 6.30
N PHE A 76 -3.26 10.81 6.53
CA PHE A 76 -4.56 10.40 5.98
C PHE A 76 -4.57 10.43 4.46
N SER A 77 -4.06 11.50 3.86
CA SER A 77 -3.97 11.57 2.39
C SER A 77 -3.09 10.47 1.81
N SER A 78 -1.98 10.13 2.47
CA SER A 78 -1.09 9.03 2.05
C SER A 78 -1.75 7.67 2.23
N TRP A 79 -2.44 7.46 3.35
CA TRP A 79 -3.19 6.24 3.64
C TRP A 79 -4.29 6.02 2.61
N MET A 80 -5.10 7.04 2.33
CA MET A 80 -6.19 7.00 1.36
C MET A 80 -5.70 6.61 -0.04
N LYS A 81 -4.57 7.16 -0.50
CA LYS A 81 -4.02 6.79 -1.81
C LYS A 81 -3.65 5.31 -1.90
N ARG A 82 -3.09 4.75 -0.83
CA ARG A 82 -2.71 3.32 -0.77
C ARG A 82 -3.94 2.41 -0.67
N ASP A 83 -4.93 2.81 0.12
CA ASP A 83 -6.22 2.11 0.22
C ASP A 83 -6.93 2.05 -1.15
N GLN A 84 -7.03 3.18 -1.86
CA GLN A 84 -7.62 3.22 -3.19
C GLN A 84 -6.82 2.41 -4.23
N LEU A 85 -5.50 2.36 -4.11
CA LEU A 85 -4.65 1.52 -4.95
C LEU A 85 -4.95 0.03 -4.70
N LEU A 86 -4.99 -0.40 -3.44
CA LEU A 86 -5.35 -1.77 -3.05
C LEU A 86 -6.75 -2.15 -3.58
N LEU A 87 -7.73 -1.25 -3.41
CA LEU A 87 -9.08 -1.45 -3.92
C LEU A 87 -9.08 -1.62 -5.45
N SER A 88 -8.31 -0.81 -6.18
CA SER A 88 -8.20 -0.93 -7.64
C SER A 88 -7.68 -2.31 -8.07
N TRP A 89 -6.80 -2.94 -7.28
CA TRP A 89 -6.28 -4.29 -7.56
C TRP A 89 -7.30 -5.38 -7.22
N LEU A 90 -8.11 -5.18 -6.17
CA LEU A 90 -9.14 -6.13 -5.76
C LEU A 90 -10.32 -6.19 -6.72
N ILE A 91 -10.72 -5.05 -7.29
CA ILE A 91 -11.92 -4.93 -8.13
C ILE A 91 -11.67 -5.16 -9.63
N SER A 92 -10.40 -5.13 -10.06
CA SER A 92 -10.01 -5.27 -11.48
C SER A 92 -10.36 -6.62 -12.11
#